data_AF-A0A8H6DBR2-F1
#
_entry.id   AF-A0A8H6DBR2-F1
#
_cell.length_a   1.000
_cell.length_b   1.000
_cell.length_c   1.000
_cell.angle_alpha   90.00
_cell.angle_beta   90.00
_cell.angle_gamma   90.00
#
_symmetry.space_group_name_H-M   'P 1'
#
loop_
_entity.id
_entity.type
_entity.pdbx_description
1 polymer ?
#
loop_
_entity_poly.entity_id
_entity_poly.type
_entity_poly.pdbx_seq_one_letter_code
_entity_poly.pdbx_strand_id
1 'polypeptide(L)'
;MPSAAETRPEENPWENAEAPTNGSNLITKVHRESYGAISPTRPELSQAGHTVLVAGASTGIGFSIAESFAAASATRLIITGRRKDALDKAADKIKTKYTNVEVIPIINDFADENATREFWKKLAEDGIFVDVLVPSAAKMWLPNTILGLGYETFKDGLGVNVIAPYLWTSLFYKQREIDPSRKLVLLNLSSVVIHDTKMSAPVPLYSTTKSAGTMMMQHIAMTVPSSDMQVISFDPGLHYTESFERFTDESSFKWDDIKLPGDFAVWAASEEAEFLQGRFIWAKWDVDELKTGPLRKKIESDPSLFRVGVSGY
;
A
#
# COMPACT_ATOMS: atom_id res chain seq x y z
N MET A 1 -16.96 -24.99 -14.76
CA MET A 1 -15.84 -25.78 -14.22
C MET A 1 -15.48 -25.22 -12.86
N PRO A 2 -15.16 -26.04 -11.85
CA PRO A 2 -14.72 -25.51 -10.56
C PRO A 2 -13.56 -24.53 -10.79
N SER A 3 -13.59 -23.37 -10.14
CA SER A 3 -12.54 -22.36 -10.22
C SER A 3 -11.20 -23.00 -9.88
N ALA A 4 -10.17 -22.77 -10.69
CA ALA A 4 -8.86 -23.38 -10.52
C ALA A 4 -8.33 -23.20 -9.08
N ALA A 5 -8.41 -24.30 -8.34
CA ALA A 5 -7.72 -24.76 -7.14
C ALA A 5 -7.34 -23.73 -6.06
N GLU A 6 -7.94 -23.91 -4.88
CA GLU A 6 -7.65 -23.22 -3.61
C GLU A 6 -6.51 -23.89 -2.81
N THR A 7 -5.76 -24.83 -3.41
CA THR A 7 -4.76 -25.65 -2.71
C THR A 7 -3.36 -25.11 -2.91
N ARG A 8 -2.65 -24.89 -1.80
CA ARG A 8 -1.22 -24.50 -1.76
C ARG A 8 -0.40 -25.36 -2.73
N PRO A 9 0.51 -24.78 -3.53
CA PRO A 9 1.35 -25.55 -4.45
C PRO A 9 2.25 -26.54 -3.69
N GLU A 10 2.51 -27.71 -4.30
CA GLU A 10 3.35 -28.76 -3.72
C GLU A 10 4.80 -28.30 -3.52
N GLU A 11 5.32 -27.50 -4.44
CA GLU A 11 6.64 -26.88 -4.38
C GLU A 11 6.53 -25.37 -4.12
N ASN A 12 7.49 -24.81 -3.39
CA ASN A 12 7.55 -23.36 -3.19
C ASN A 12 7.88 -22.69 -4.53
N PRO A 13 7.00 -21.84 -5.09
CA PRO A 13 7.21 -21.20 -6.39
C PRO A 13 8.44 -20.29 -6.44
N TRP A 14 8.99 -19.93 -5.28
CA TRP A 14 10.19 -19.11 -5.14
C TRP A 14 11.37 -19.85 -4.51
N GLU A 15 11.38 -21.18 -4.48
CA GLU A 15 12.47 -21.96 -3.87
C GLU A 15 13.87 -21.57 -4.41
N ASN A 16 13.94 -21.19 -5.69
CA ASN A 16 15.17 -20.75 -6.36
C ASN A 16 15.30 -19.23 -6.54
N ALA A 17 14.37 -18.44 -5.99
CA ALA A 17 14.39 -16.99 -6.08
C ALA A 17 15.05 -16.40 -4.82
N GLU A 18 16.25 -15.84 -4.98
CA GLU A 18 16.78 -14.91 -3.99
C GLU A 18 16.00 -13.60 -4.10
N ALA A 19 15.24 -13.27 -3.05
CA ALA A 19 14.56 -12.01 -2.96
C ALA A 19 15.57 -10.85 -3.08
N PRO A 20 15.34 -9.86 -3.97
CA PRO A 20 16.21 -8.70 -4.08
C PRO A 20 16.29 -7.97 -2.74
N THR A 21 17.50 -7.65 -2.33
CA THR A 21 17.78 -7.04 -1.02
C THR A 21 17.45 -5.55 -0.97
N ASN A 22 17.52 -4.86 -2.11
CA ASN A 22 17.48 -3.40 -2.17
C ASN A 22 16.74 -2.82 -3.39
N GLY A 23 16.47 -3.59 -4.46
CA GLY A 23 15.71 -3.10 -5.63
C GLY A 23 16.32 -1.91 -6.41
N SER A 24 17.44 -1.36 -5.96
CA SER A 24 18.15 -0.22 -6.54
C SER A 24 19.63 -0.27 -6.17
N ASN A 25 20.50 0.08 -7.11
CA ASN A 25 21.94 0.24 -6.86
C ASN A 25 22.30 1.65 -6.36
N LEU A 26 21.32 2.56 -6.23
CA LEU A 26 21.52 3.94 -5.80
C LEU A 26 21.38 4.14 -4.29
N ILE A 27 20.81 3.14 -3.61
CA ILE A 27 20.62 3.11 -2.16
C ILE A 27 21.69 2.21 -1.58
N THR A 28 22.33 2.60 -0.50
CA THR A 28 23.36 1.77 0.16
C THR A 28 22.88 1.18 1.48
N LYS A 29 21.95 1.84 2.15
CA LYS A 29 21.43 1.41 3.46
C LYS A 29 19.98 0.97 3.35
N VAL A 30 19.73 -0.25 3.85
CA VAL A 30 18.39 -0.84 3.95
C VAL A 30 18.09 -1.29 5.37
N HIS A 31 16.81 -1.24 5.72
CA HIS A 31 16.27 -1.67 6.99
C HIS A 31 15.34 -2.86 6.81
N ARG A 32 15.28 -3.71 7.84
CA ARG A 32 14.34 -4.85 7.92
C ARG A 32 13.37 -4.72 9.09
N GLU A 33 13.57 -3.68 9.89
CA GLU A 33 12.82 -3.33 11.09
C GLU A 33 12.59 -1.82 11.06
N SER A 34 11.63 -1.35 11.85
CA SER A 34 11.46 0.09 12.03
C SER A 34 12.69 0.73 12.67
N TYR A 35 12.93 2.00 12.36
CA TYR A 35 14.08 2.78 12.80
C TYR A 35 13.69 4.24 13.07
N GLY A 36 14.58 4.96 13.76
CA GLY A 36 14.29 6.27 14.33
C GLY A 36 13.66 7.27 13.36
N ALA A 37 14.15 7.36 12.12
CA ALA A 37 13.69 8.35 11.15
C ALA A 37 12.25 8.12 10.64
N ILE A 38 11.69 6.92 10.77
CA ILE A 38 10.30 6.64 10.39
C ILE A 38 9.40 6.37 11.60
N SER A 39 9.91 6.57 12.82
CA SER A 39 9.14 6.28 14.03
C SER A 39 7.84 7.10 14.07
N PRO A 40 6.66 6.47 14.23
CA PRO A 40 5.38 7.16 14.18
C PRO A 40 5.17 8.10 15.37
N THR A 41 5.98 7.99 16.43
CA THR A 41 5.90 8.87 17.60
C THR A 41 6.73 10.15 17.44
N ARG A 42 7.39 10.35 16.29
CA ARG A 42 8.08 11.60 15.98
C ARG A 42 7.06 12.75 15.88
N PRO A 43 7.28 13.89 16.55
CA PRO A 43 6.36 15.02 16.46
C PRO A 43 6.14 15.52 15.03
N GLU A 44 7.18 15.49 14.18
CA GLU A 44 7.09 15.93 12.78
C GLU A 44 6.23 15.02 11.91
N LEU A 45 5.95 13.79 12.37
CA LEU A 45 5.15 12.80 11.64
C LEU A 45 3.74 12.64 12.22
N SER A 46 3.36 13.50 13.18
CA SER A 46 2.05 13.47 13.83
C SER A 46 0.92 13.58 12.81
N GLN A 47 -0.14 12.81 13.07
CA GLN A 47 -1.36 12.74 12.27
C GLN A 47 -2.56 13.31 13.04
N ALA A 48 -2.31 14.04 14.13
CA ALA A 48 -3.34 14.76 14.86
C ALA A 48 -4.11 15.71 13.92
N GLY A 49 -5.44 15.67 14.01
CA GLY A 49 -6.35 16.39 13.12
C GLY A 49 -6.74 15.61 11.86
N HIS A 50 -6.01 14.55 11.50
CA HIS A 50 -6.29 13.79 10.28
C HIS A 50 -7.23 12.60 10.52
N THR A 51 -8.08 12.35 9.52
CA THR A 51 -8.82 11.10 9.34
C THR A 51 -8.06 10.21 8.34
N VAL A 52 -7.65 9.04 8.81
CA VAL A 52 -6.93 8.04 8.02
C VAL A 52 -7.86 6.89 7.67
N LEU A 53 -7.90 6.51 6.40
CA LEU A 53 -8.66 5.37 5.88
C LEU A 53 -7.72 4.30 5.34
N VAL A 54 -7.71 3.13 5.98
CA VAL A 54 -6.96 1.97 5.51
C VAL A 54 -7.95 0.89 5.03
N ALA A 55 -8.04 0.72 3.71
CA ALA A 55 -8.93 -0.26 3.12
C ALA A 55 -8.25 -1.62 3.06
N GLY A 56 -8.77 -2.63 3.77
CA GLY A 56 -8.12 -3.93 3.95
C GLY A 56 -7.20 -4.00 5.17
N ALA A 57 -7.66 -3.51 6.33
CA ALA A 57 -6.87 -3.41 7.56
C ALA A 57 -7.22 -4.43 8.65
N SER A 58 -7.95 -5.50 8.31
CA SER A 58 -8.30 -6.54 9.30
C SER A 58 -7.08 -7.38 9.74
N THR A 59 -6.06 -7.55 8.89
CA THR A 59 -4.87 -8.37 9.16
C THR A 59 -3.64 -7.85 8.40
N GLY A 60 -2.46 -8.42 8.67
CA GLY A 60 -1.25 -8.24 7.88
C GLY A 60 -0.76 -6.80 7.78
N ILE A 61 -0.30 -6.42 6.58
CA ILE A 61 0.31 -5.11 6.31
C ILE A 61 -0.69 -3.98 6.55
N GLY A 62 -1.94 -4.11 6.11
CA GLY A 62 -2.96 -3.10 6.31
C GLY A 62 -3.27 -2.84 7.79
N PHE A 63 -3.32 -3.90 8.61
CA PHE A 63 -3.45 -3.75 10.06
C PHE A 63 -2.26 -3.03 10.67
N SER A 64 -1.03 -3.40 10.28
CA SER A 64 0.19 -2.74 10.75
C SER A 64 0.22 -1.24 10.42
N ILE A 65 -0.15 -0.89 9.18
CA ILE A 65 -0.29 0.52 8.76
C ILE A 65 -1.31 1.25 9.63
N ALA A 66 -2.50 0.66 9.82
CA ALA A 66 -3.54 1.23 10.67
C ALA A 66 -3.05 1.44 12.12
N GLU A 67 -2.30 0.48 12.67
CA GLU A 67 -1.71 0.59 14.01
C GLU A 67 -0.66 1.72 14.10
N SER A 68 0.22 1.85 13.10
CA SER A 68 1.22 2.93 13.06
C SER A 68 0.59 4.32 12.94
N PHE A 69 -0.48 4.49 12.16
CA PHE A 69 -1.23 5.76 12.10
C PHE A 69 -1.90 6.09 13.44
N ALA A 70 -2.41 5.09 14.17
CA ALA A 70 -2.91 5.29 15.52
C ALA A 70 -1.79 5.71 16.50
N ALA A 71 -0.60 5.10 16.38
CA ALA A 71 0.59 5.50 17.14
C ALA A 71 1.05 6.93 16.81
N ALA A 72 0.82 7.38 15.58
CA ALA A 72 1.06 8.74 15.12
C ALA A 72 -0.03 9.75 15.53
N SER A 73 -0.92 9.38 16.46
CA SER A 73 -1.98 10.25 16.98
C SER A 73 -2.99 10.71 15.94
N ALA A 74 -3.27 9.90 14.90
CA ALA A 74 -4.40 10.14 14.01
C ALA A 74 -5.68 10.40 14.81
N THR A 75 -6.45 11.45 14.48
CA THR A 75 -7.68 11.75 15.22
C THR A 75 -8.72 10.66 15.00
N ARG A 76 -8.83 10.20 13.76
CA ARG A 76 -9.79 9.17 13.37
C ARG A 76 -9.12 8.16 12.44
N LEU A 77 -9.40 6.89 12.68
CA LEU A 77 -8.94 5.78 11.88
C LEU A 77 -10.13 4.95 11.42
N ILE A 78 -10.40 5.00 10.12
CA ILE A 78 -11.41 4.16 9.47
C ILE A 78 -10.70 2.95 8.90
N ILE A 79 -11.11 1.76 9.34
CA ILE A 79 -10.58 0.51 8.82
C ILE A 79 -11.69 -0.26 8.12
N THR A 80 -11.38 -0.82 6.95
CA THR A 80 -12.35 -1.65 6.22
C THR A 80 -11.84 -3.07 6.00
N GLY A 81 -12.80 -3.99 5.86
CA GLY A 81 -12.55 -5.38 5.53
C GLY A 81 -13.86 -6.15 5.37
N ARG A 82 -13.78 -7.35 4.81
CA ARG A 82 -14.95 -8.20 4.51
C ARG A 82 -15.40 -9.04 5.69
N ARG A 83 -14.45 -9.48 6.52
CA ARG A 83 -14.67 -10.40 7.64
C ARG A 83 -14.95 -9.60 8.90
N LYS A 84 -16.22 -9.51 9.32
CA LYS A 84 -16.64 -8.74 10.51
C LYS A 84 -15.79 -9.07 11.74
N ASP A 85 -15.69 -10.35 12.10
CA ASP A 85 -15.00 -10.76 13.33
C ASP A 85 -13.50 -10.40 13.33
N ALA A 86 -12.84 -10.51 12.18
CA ALA A 86 -11.43 -10.12 12.05
C ALA A 86 -11.26 -8.59 12.12
N LEU A 87 -12.19 -7.85 11.51
CA LEU A 87 -12.21 -6.39 11.51
C LEU A 87 -12.46 -5.83 12.91
N ASP A 88 -13.43 -6.37 13.65
CA ASP A 88 -13.73 -5.97 15.02
C ASP A 88 -12.54 -6.25 15.94
N LYS A 89 -11.93 -7.44 15.85
CA LYS A 89 -10.71 -7.77 16.59
C LYS A 89 -9.55 -6.81 16.28
N ALA A 90 -9.40 -6.41 15.02
CA ALA A 90 -8.40 -5.42 14.63
C ALA A 90 -8.69 -4.06 15.27
N ALA A 91 -9.94 -3.58 15.21
CA ALA A 91 -10.35 -2.33 15.85
C ALA A 91 -10.09 -2.36 17.36
N ASP A 92 -10.47 -3.43 18.04
CA ASP A 92 -10.34 -3.57 19.49
C ASP A 92 -8.87 -3.57 19.94
N LYS A 93 -7.98 -4.22 19.18
CA LYS A 93 -6.53 -4.17 19.43
C LYS A 93 -6.00 -2.74 19.39
N ILE A 94 -6.39 -1.97 18.37
CA ILE A 94 -5.96 -0.58 18.22
C ILE A 94 -6.54 0.28 19.35
N LYS A 95 -7.85 0.17 19.64
CA LYS A 95 -8.51 0.92 20.72
C LYS A 95 -7.92 0.64 22.09
N THR A 96 -7.53 -0.61 22.36
CA THR A 96 -6.91 -1.01 23.64
C THR A 96 -5.53 -0.36 23.82
N LYS A 97 -4.78 -0.21 22.72
CA LYS A 97 -3.41 0.32 22.75
C LYS A 97 -3.35 1.84 22.63
N TYR A 98 -4.32 2.46 21.95
CA TYR A 98 -4.37 3.89 21.64
C TYR A 98 -5.75 4.47 22.00
N THR A 99 -5.83 5.09 23.18
CA THR A 99 -7.10 5.63 23.72
C THR A 99 -7.54 6.95 23.11
N ASN A 100 -6.64 7.64 22.40
CA ASN A 100 -6.87 9.00 21.89
C ASN A 100 -7.27 9.01 20.39
N VAL A 101 -7.55 7.84 19.82
CA VAL A 101 -7.87 7.66 18.39
C VAL A 101 -9.29 7.13 18.27
N GLU A 102 -10.13 7.80 17.49
CA GLU A 102 -11.44 7.26 17.14
C GLU A 102 -11.29 6.17 16.07
N VAL A 103 -11.49 4.90 16.43
CA VAL A 103 -11.37 3.77 15.49
C VAL A 103 -12.75 3.30 15.03
N ILE A 104 -13.01 3.42 13.74
CA ILE A 104 -14.29 3.11 13.09
C ILE A 104 -14.11 1.92 12.13
N PRO A 105 -14.48 0.69 12.53
CA PRO A 105 -14.53 -0.45 11.62
C PRO A 105 -15.76 -0.40 10.73
N ILE A 106 -15.58 -0.52 9.41
CA ILE A 106 -16.68 -0.57 8.43
C ILE A 106 -16.52 -1.79 7.53
N ILE A 107 -17.55 -2.64 7.48
CA ILE A 107 -17.58 -3.78 6.56
C ILE A 107 -17.73 -3.25 5.14
N ASN A 108 -16.80 -3.62 4.27
CA ASN A 108 -16.85 -3.30 2.86
C ASN A 108 -16.03 -4.33 2.07
N ASP A 109 -16.55 -4.77 0.92
CA ASP A 109 -15.74 -5.46 -0.07
C ASP A 109 -15.10 -4.43 -1.00
N PHE A 110 -13.76 -4.37 -0.94
CA PHE A 110 -12.96 -3.41 -1.69
C PHE A 110 -13.23 -3.45 -3.19
N ALA A 111 -13.60 -4.62 -3.73
CA ALA A 111 -13.88 -4.81 -5.15
C ALA A 111 -15.35 -4.59 -5.53
N ASP A 112 -16.25 -4.36 -4.57
CA ASP A 112 -17.66 -4.08 -4.84
C ASP A 112 -17.86 -2.58 -5.09
N GLU A 113 -18.19 -2.25 -6.34
CA GLU A 113 -18.42 -0.88 -6.78
C GLU A 113 -19.56 -0.21 -5.99
N ASN A 114 -20.70 -0.88 -5.84
CA ASN A 114 -21.88 -0.30 -5.21
C ASN A 114 -21.64 -0.09 -3.72
N ALA A 115 -21.07 -1.08 -3.04
CA ALA A 115 -20.73 -0.97 -1.63
C ALA A 115 -19.70 0.15 -1.39
N THR A 116 -18.73 0.32 -2.30
CA THR A 116 -17.74 1.41 -2.24
C THR A 116 -18.38 2.78 -2.44
N ARG A 117 -19.30 2.93 -3.41
CA ARG A 117 -20.01 4.21 -3.62
C ARG A 117 -20.88 4.58 -2.42
N GLU A 118 -21.66 3.64 -1.89
CA GLU A 118 -22.48 3.90 -0.70
C GLU A 118 -21.61 4.17 0.54
N PHE A 119 -20.46 3.51 0.68
CA PHE A 119 -19.47 3.81 1.72
C PHE A 119 -19.02 5.27 1.68
N TRP A 120 -18.54 5.75 0.54
CA TRP A 120 -18.07 7.14 0.40
C TRP A 120 -19.19 8.16 0.57
N LYS A 121 -20.38 7.85 0.06
CA LYS A 121 -21.57 8.69 0.25
C LYS A 121 -21.92 8.83 1.74
N LYS A 122 -21.91 7.73 2.49
CA LYS A 122 -22.19 7.75 3.93
C LYS A 122 -21.15 8.58 4.69
N LEU A 123 -19.85 8.46 4.37
CA LEU A 123 -18.83 9.30 4.99
C LEU A 123 -19.12 10.79 4.76
N ALA A 124 -19.50 11.17 3.53
CA ALA A 124 -19.85 12.55 3.21
C ALA A 124 -21.12 13.02 3.96
N GLU A 125 -22.16 12.18 4.07
CA GLU A 125 -23.38 12.47 4.84
C GLU A 125 -23.09 12.65 6.34
N ASP A 126 -22.16 11.87 6.88
CA ASP A 126 -21.70 11.96 8.27
C ASP A 126 -20.71 13.12 8.50
N GLY A 127 -20.40 13.92 7.47
CA GLY A 127 -19.45 15.03 7.53
C GLY A 127 -17.99 14.60 7.74
N ILE A 128 -17.67 13.36 7.40
CA ILE A 128 -16.33 12.77 7.54
C ILE A 128 -15.55 13.00 6.25
N PHE A 129 -14.53 13.86 6.35
CA PHE A 129 -13.53 14.05 5.30
C PHE A 129 -12.29 13.22 5.61
N VAL A 130 -11.84 12.41 4.64
CA VAL A 130 -10.65 11.57 4.75
C VAL A 130 -9.43 12.34 4.22
N ASP A 131 -8.36 12.41 5.00
CA ASP A 131 -7.09 13.08 4.62
C ASP A 131 -6.08 12.12 4.01
N VAL A 132 -6.01 10.90 4.54
CA VAL A 132 -5.05 9.88 4.12
C VAL A 132 -5.79 8.62 3.69
N LEU A 133 -5.58 8.18 2.46
CA LEU A 133 -6.08 6.92 1.93
C LEU A 133 -4.93 5.93 1.70
N VAL A 134 -5.08 4.72 2.25
CA VAL A 134 -4.21 3.58 1.98
C VAL A 134 -5.06 2.42 1.44
N PRO A 135 -5.13 2.23 0.11
CA PRO A 135 -5.81 1.08 -0.49
C PRO A 135 -4.93 -0.17 -0.34
N SER A 136 -4.96 -0.80 0.84
CA SER A 136 -4.12 -1.95 1.18
C SER A 136 -4.68 -3.29 0.68
N ALA A 137 -5.99 -3.37 0.43
CA ALA A 137 -6.63 -4.58 -0.04
C ALA A 137 -6.09 -4.97 -1.42
N ALA A 138 -5.65 -6.22 -1.54
CA ALA A 138 -5.19 -6.81 -2.78
C ALA A 138 -5.45 -8.30 -2.77
N LYS A 139 -5.48 -8.90 -3.96
CA LYS A 139 -5.55 -10.35 -4.13
C LYS A 139 -4.32 -10.81 -4.91
N MET A 140 -3.79 -11.96 -4.51
CA MET A 140 -2.77 -12.70 -5.24
C MET A 140 -3.38 -14.06 -5.59
N TRP A 141 -3.14 -14.52 -6.81
CA TRP A 141 -3.62 -15.81 -7.31
C TRP A 141 -2.47 -16.80 -7.30
N LEU A 142 -2.79 -18.10 -7.17
CA LEU A 142 -1.81 -19.16 -7.21
C LEU A 142 -0.95 -19.13 -8.48
N PRO A 143 0.30 -19.61 -8.41
CA PRO A 143 1.19 -19.67 -9.55
C PRO A 143 0.56 -20.38 -10.74
N ASN A 144 0.58 -19.72 -11.89
CA ASN A 144 0.16 -20.27 -13.18
C ASN A 144 0.84 -19.46 -14.28
N THR A 145 0.90 -19.98 -15.50
CA THR A 145 1.27 -19.18 -16.67
C THR A 145 0.18 -18.14 -16.94
N ILE A 146 0.55 -16.99 -17.50
CA ILE A 146 -0.43 -15.92 -17.82
C ILE A 146 -1.53 -16.42 -18.77
N LEU A 147 -1.19 -17.32 -19.72
CA LEU A 147 -2.13 -17.92 -20.66
C LEU A 147 -2.96 -19.06 -20.04
N GLY A 148 -2.49 -19.67 -18.95
CA GLY A 148 -3.17 -20.75 -18.24
C GLY A 148 -4.21 -20.31 -17.20
N LEU A 149 -4.29 -19.01 -16.89
CA LEU A 149 -5.22 -18.47 -15.88
C LEU A 149 -6.70 -18.52 -16.31
N GLY A 150 -6.95 -18.42 -17.61
CA GLY A 150 -8.29 -18.23 -18.17
C GLY A 150 -8.81 -16.79 -18.03
N TYR A 151 -9.78 -16.44 -18.88
CA TYR A 151 -10.31 -15.08 -19.00
C TYR A 151 -10.92 -14.54 -17.70
N GLU A 152 -11.76 -15.32 -17.01
CA GLU A 152 -12.45 -14.86 -15.79
C GLU A 152 -11.48 -14.57 -14.64
N THR A 153 -10.44 -15.40 -14.45
CA THR A 153 -9.40 -15.15 -13.45
C THR A 153 -8.61 -13.89 -13.77
N PHE A 154 -8.25 -13.68 -15.04
CA PHE A 154 -7.54 -12.49 -15.47
C PHE A 154 -8.38 -11.22 -15.27
N LYS A 155 -9.68 -11.29 -15.61
CA LYS A 155 -10.64 -10.20 -15.41
C LYS A 155 -10.85 -9.88 -13.92
N ASP A 156 -11.01 -10.88 -13.06
CA ASP A 156 -11.04 -10.74 -11.59
C ASP A 156 -9.76 -10.08 -11.08
N GLY A 157 -8.61 -10.49 -11.65
CA GLY A 157 -7.30 -9.86 -11.49
C GLY A 157 -7.32 -8.34 -11.60
N LEU A 158 -7.73 -7.87 -12.77
CA LEU A 158 -7.85 -6.46 -13.08
C LEU A 158 -8.91 -5.77 -12.20
N GLY A 159 -10.03 -6.44 -11.93
CA GLY A 159 -11.09 -5.94 -11.06
C GLY A 159 -10.58 -5.54 -9.68
N VAL A 160 -9.95 -6.48 -8.98
CA VAL A 160 -9.53 -6.29 -7.58
C VAL A 160 -8.31 -5.38 -7.43
N ASN A 161 -7.29 -5.54 -8.28
CA ASN A 161 -6.00 -4.88 -8.07
C ASN A 161 -5.80 -3.61 -8.93
N VAL A 162 -6.70 -3.31 -9.87
CA VAL A 162 -6.58 -2.12 -10.76
C VAL A 162 -7.86 -1.27 -10.71
N ILE A 163 -9.01 -1.85 -11.04
CA ILE A 163 -10.28 -1.11 -11.15
C ILE A 163 -10.76 -0.63 -9.77
N ALA A 164 -10.70 -1.48 -8.75
CA ALA A 164 -11.09 -1.09 -7.40
C ALA A 164 -10.20 0.05 -6.85
N PRO A 165 -8.85 -0.03 -6.82
CA PRO A 165 -8.01 1.08 -6.38
C PRO A 165 -8.29 2.38 -7.14
N TYR A 166 -8.57 2.32 -8.45
CA TYR A 166 -8.98 3.50 -9.22
C TYR A 166 -10.26 4.14 -8.65
N LEU A 167 -11.31 3.34 -8.43
CA LEU A 167 -12.59 3.84 -7.89
C LEU A 167 -12.40 4.49 -6.52
N TRP A 168 -11.67 3.84 -5.62
CA TRP A 168 -11.37 4.36 -4.29
C TRP A 168 -10.62 5.70 -4.36
N THR A 169 -9.56 5.78 -5.18
CA THR A 169 -8.81 7.01 -5.38
C THR A 169 -9.65 8.12 -6.01
N SER A 170 -10.50 7.79 -6.99
CA SER A 170 -11.38 8.76 -7.65
C SER A 170 -12.40 9.37 -6.67
N LEU A 171 -13.03 8.55 -5.83
CA LEU A 171 -13.99 9.01 -4.83
C LEU A 171 -13.30 9.77 -3.69
N PHE A 172 -12.11 9.33 -3.28
CA PHE A 172 -11.27 10.04 -2.32
C PHE A 172 -10.92 11.45 -2.79
N TYR A 173 -10.44 11.59 -4.03
CA TYR A 173 -10.11 12.90 -4.62
C TYR A 173 -11.34 13.80 -4.79
N LYS A 174 -12.51 13.21 -5.07
CA LYS A 174 -13.77 13.96 -5.24
C LYS A 174 -14.17 14.75 -3.99
N GLN A 175 -13.74 14.35 -2.80
CA GLN A 175 -14.00 15.12 -1.56
C GLN A 175 -13.49 16.56 -1.62
N ARG A 176 -12.53 16.87 -2.51
CA ARG A 176 -12.09 18.25 -2.74
C ARG A 176 -13.17 19.18 -3.30
N GLU A 177 -14.26 18.65 -3.87
CA GLU A 177 -15.45 19.44 -4.22
C GLU A 177 -16.16 19.97 -2.96
N ILE A 178 -15.94 19.33 -1.80
CA ILE A 178 -16.49 19.73 -0.49
C ILE A 178 -15.54 20.73 0.18
N ASP A 179 -14.25 20.39 0.26
CA ASP A 179 -13.22 21.26 0.84
C ASP A 179 -11.92 21.18 0.01
N PRO A 180 -11.69 22.13 -0.91
CA PRO A 180 -10.50 22.13 -1.76
C PRO A 180 -9.23 22.59 -1.02
N SER A 181 -9.34 23.11 0.21
CA SER A 181 -8.24 23.62 1.01
C SER A 181 -7.44 22.53 1.72
N ARG A 182 -8.04 21.35 1.89
CA ARG A 182 -7.39 20.20 2.52
C ARG A 182 -6.53 19.45 1.51
N LYS A 183 -5.24 19.31 1.82
CA LYS A 183 -4.31 18.46 1.08
C LYS A 183 -4.64 16.99 1.37
N LEU A 184 -4.75 16.20 0.31
CA LEU A 184 -4.95 14.75 0.39
C LEU A 184 -3.61 14.01 0.35
N VAL A 185 -3.58 12.80 0.91
CA VAL A 185 -2.44 11.88 0.82
C VAL A 185 -2.92 10.49 0.40
N LEU A 186 -2.35 9.96 -0.67
CA LEU A 186 -2.61 8.62 -1.17
C LEU A 186 -1.33 7.79 -1.12
N LEU A 187 -1.36 6.70 -0.34
CA LEU A 187 -0.24 5.78 -0.22
C LEU A 187 -0.59 4.43 -0.86
N ASN A 188 -0.10 4.22 -2.07
CA ASN A 188 -0.36 3.01 -2.84
C ASN A 188 0.60 1.88 -2.47
N LEU A 189 0.07 0.75 -2.00
CA LEU A 189 0.85 -0.46 -1.80
C LEU A 189 1.11 -1.17 -3.14
N SER A 190 2.35 -1.06 -3.60
CA SER A 190 2.85 -1.75 -4.77
C SER A 190 3.58 -3.04 -4.37
N SER A 191 4.55 -3.50 -5.15
CA SER A 191 5.30 -4.72 -4.86
C SER A 191 6.61 -4.82 -5.62
N VAL A 192 7.59 -5.50 -5.05
CA VAL A 192 8.85 -5.92 -5.69
C VAL A 192 8.63 -6.60 -7.05
N VAL A 193 7.53 -7.33 -7.23
CA VAL A 193 7.23 -8.07 -8.48
C VAL A 193 7.02 -7.17 -9.69
N ILE A 194 6.93 -5.84 -9.54
CA ILE A 194 6.78 -4.93 -10.69
C ILE A 194 8.12 -4.71 -11.42
N HIS A 195 9.25 -4.97 -10.77
CA HIS A 195 10.58 -4.67 -11.32
C HIS A 195 11.61 -5.79 -11.11
N ASP A 196 11.35 -6.76 -10.22
CA ASP A 196 12.14 -7.98 -10.13
C ASP A 196 11.52 -9.13 -10.94
N THR A 197 12.21 -9.55 -11.99
CA THR A 197 11.71 -10.57 -12.93
C THR A 197 11.66 -11.96 -12.32
N LYS A 198 12.54 -12.29 -11.36
CA LYS A 198 12.56 -13.61 -10.70
C LYS A 198 11.38 -13.74 -9.74
N MET A 199 11.08 -12.69 -8.99
CA MET A 199 9.91 -12.63 -8.10
C MET A 199 8.60 -12.55 -8.90
N SER A 200 8.62 -11.90 -10.06
CA SER A 200 7.45 -11.73 -10.95
C SER A 200 7.02 -13.04 -11.62
N ALA A 201 7.96 -13.84 -12.12
CA ALA A 201 7.67 -15.00 -12.98
C ALA A 201 6.66 -16.00 -12.38
N PRO A 202 6.69 -16.33 -11.07
CA PRO A 202 5.73 -17.26 -10.50
C PRO A 202 4.33 -16.68 -10.28
N VAL A 203 4.16 -15.35 -10.31
CA VAL A 203 2.87 -14.69 -10.03
C VAL A 203 2.51 -13.67 -11.11
N PRO A 204 2.38 -14.09 -12.39
CA PRO A 204 2.33 -13.16 -13.52
C PRO A 204 1.08 -12.27 -13.51
N LEU A 205 -0.07 -12.74 -13.02
CA LEU A 205 -1.26 -11.89 -12.87
C LEU A 205 -1.08 -10.83 -11.78
N TYR A 206 -0.48 -11.21 -10.66
CA TYR A 206 -0.23 -10.27 -9.57
C TYR A 206 0.79 -9.21 -10.00
N SER A 207 1.89 -9.61 -10.64
CA SER A 207 2.87 -8.69 -11.22
C SER A 207 2.23 -7.77 -12.26
N THR A 208 1.46 -8.32 -13.22
CA THR A 208 0.75 -7.52 -14.23
C THR A 208 -0.16 -6.48 -13.60
N THR A 209 -0.99 -6.89 -12.64
CA THR A 209 -1.96 -5.98 -12.00
C THR A 209 -1.30 -4.95 -11.10
N LYS A 210 -0.25 -5.31 -10.33
CA LYS A 210 0.51 -4.35 -9.52
C LYS A 210 1.31 -3.36 -10.38
N SER A 211 1.87 -3.80 -11.49
CA SER A 211 2.51 -2.90 -12.47
C SER A 211 1.51 -1.91 -13.05
N ALA A 212 0.33 -2.38 -13.49
CA ALA A 212 -0.73 -1.53 -14.01
C ALA A 212 -1.24 -0.53 -12.95
N GLY A 213 -1.50 -1.00 -11.72
CA GLY A 213 -1.93 -0.14 -10.61
C GLY A 213 -0.88 0.91 -10.23
N THR A 214 0.40 0.56 -10.19
CA THR A 214 1.48 1.51 -9.87
C THR A 214 1.62 2.58 -10.95
N MET A 215 1.58 2.17 -12.22
CA MET A 215 1.60 3.10 -13.36
C MET A 215 0.38 4.04 -13.34
N MET A 216 -0.80 3.52 -13.01
CA MET A 216 -2.02 4.31 -12.86
C MET A 216 -1.87 5.39 -11.77
N MET A 217 -1.36 5.03 -10.59
CA MET A 217 -1.13 5.99 -9.50
C MET A 217 -0.08 7.05 -9.87
N GLN A 218 0.96 6.64 -10.61
CA GLN A 218 1.95 7.57 -11.17
C GLN A 218 1.29 8.58 -12.13
N HIS A 219 0.40 8.15 -13.03
CA HIS A 219 -0.31 9.06 -13.94
C HIS A 219 -1.24 10.03 -13.19
N ILE A 220 -1.90 9.58 -12.12
CA ILE A 220 -2.67 10.48 -11.24
C ILE A 220 -1.74 11.54 -10.66
N ALA A 221 -0.58 11.14 -10.11
CA ALA A 221 0.40 12.06 -9.53
C ALA A 221 1.03 13.04 -10.54
N MET A 222 1.07 12.68 -11.83
CA MET A 222 1.56 13.56 -12.90
C MET A 222 0.57 14.66 -13.28
N THR A 223 -0.72 14.48 -12.97
CA THR A 223 -1.80 15.39 -13.34
C THR A 223 -2.41 16.12 -12.15
N VAL A 224 -2.12 15.67 -10.92
CA VAL A 224 -2.56 16.28 -9.67
C VAL A 224 -1.35 16.86 -8.93
N PRO A 225 -1.34 18.18 -8.65
CA PRO A 225 -0.29 18.81 -7.84
C PRO A 225 -0.18 18.17 -6.45
N SER A 226 1.04 18.04 -5.91
CA SER A 226 1.25 17.50 -4.56
C SER A 226 0.60 18.33 -3.46
N SER A 227 0.37 19.63 -3.71
CA SER A 227 -0.40 20.52 -2.83
C SER A 227 -1.87 20.16 -2.72
N ASP A 228 -2.44 19.53 -3.76
CA ASP A 228 -3.82 19.04 -3.77
C ASP A 228 -3.89 17.59 -3.27
N MET A 229 -3.02 16.73 -3.80
CA MET A 229 -2.89 15.34 -3.38
C MET A 229 -1.47 14.82 -3.56
N GLN A 230 -0.83 14.46 -2.44
CA GLN A 230 0.42 13.72 -2.44
C GLN A 230 0.15 12.26 -2.76
N VAL A 231 0.86 11.69 -3.73
CA VAL A 231 0.70 10.30 -4.17
C VAL A 231 2.06 9.62 -4.16
N ILE A 232 2.21 8.58 -3.34
CA ILE A 232 3.43 7.78 -3.26
C ILE A 232 3.06 6.32 -3.40
N SER A 233 3.79 5.60 -4.25
CA SER A 233 3.72 4.14 -4.31
C SER A 233 4.91 3.55 -3.58
N PHE A 234 4.73 2.47 -2.84
CA PHE A 234 5.88 1.78 -2.25
C PHE A 234 5.73 0.27 -2.20
N ASP A 235 6.86 -0.43 -2.29
CA ASP A 235 6.97 -1.83 -1.90
C ASP A 235 7.03 -1.92 -0.37
N PRO A 236 6.12 -2.67 0.28
CA PRO A 236 6.10 -2.76 1.73
C PRO A 236 7.27 -3.56 2.31
N GLY A 237 7.97 -4.37 1.50
CA GLY A 237 8.91 -5.38 1.95
C GLY A 237 8.31 -6.78 1.91
N LEU A 238 9.11 -7.77 2.33
CA LEU A 238 8.69 -9.17 2.35
C LEU A 238 8.23 -9.54 3.75
N HIS A 239 6.95 -9.89 3.90
CA HIS A 239 6.37 -10.22 5.18
C HIS A 239 5.64 -11.55 5.16
N TYR A 240 5.86 -12.35 6.20
CA TYR A 240 5.07 -13.55 6.41
C TYR A 240 3.68 -13.15 6.92
N THR A 241 2.65 -13.41 6.10
CA THR A 241 1.25 -13.04 6.36
C THR A 241 0.34 -14.21 6.01
N GLU A 242 -0.90 -14.22 6.54
CA GLU A 242 -1.95 -15.20 6.19
C GLU A 242 -2.11 -15.37 4.66
N SER A 243 -1.93 -14.28 3.91
CA SER A 243 -1.97 -14.31 2.45
C SER A 243 -0.80 -15.11 1.85
N PHE A 244 0.41 -14.98 2.41
CA PHE A 244 1.63 -15.65 1.93
C PHE A 244 1.76 -17.10 2.40
N GLU A 245 1.17 -17.47 3.54
CA GLU A 245 1.14 -18.84 4.07
C GLU A 245 0.60 -19.87 3.04
N ARG A 246 -0.25 -19.42 2.12
CA ARG A 246 -0.83 -20.25 1.05
C ARG A 246 0.15 -20.59 -0.06
N PHE A 247 1.31 -19.92 -0.10
CA PHE A 247 2.28 -20.03 -1.19
C PHE A 247 3.64 -20.54 -0.73
N THR A 248 4.03 -20.27 0.52
CA THR A 248 5.40 -20.52 1.00
C THR A 248 5.43 -20.71 2.52
N ASP A 249 6.57 -21.15 3.06
CA ASP A 249 6.76 -21.40 4.49
C ASP A 249 7.46 -20.23 5.19
N GLU A 250 7.29 -20.14 6.51
CA GLU A 250 7.94 -19.14 7.35
C GLU A 250 9.47 -19.22 7.27
N SER A 251 10.04 -20.38 6.96
CA SER A 251 11.49 -20.55 6.79
C SER A 251 12.00 -20.22 5.37
N SER A 252 11.12 -19.95 4.42
CA SER A 252 11.49 -19.81 3.00
C SER A 252 12.25 -18.52 2.68
N PHE A 253 12.08 -17.49 3.51
CA PHE A 253 12.79 -16.24 3.35
C PHE A 253 13.28 -15.73 4.69
N LYS A 254 14.28 -14.86 4.65
CA LYS A 254 14.43 -13.89 5.74
C LYS A 254 13.30 -12.88 5.55
N TRP A 255 12.37 -12.79 6.50
CA TRP A 255 11.25 -11.84 6.47
C TRP A 255 11.62 -10.50 7.11
N ASP A 256 10.94 -9.45 6.69
CA ASP A 256 11.02 -8.11 7.29
C ASP A 256 9.94 -7.99 8.37
N ASP A 257 10.22 -7.21 9.42
CA ASP A 257 9.26 -6.92 10.49
C ASP A 257 8.03 -6.23 9.89
N ILE A 258 6.84 -6.74 10.22
CA ILE A 258 5.57 -6.24 9.71
C ILE A 258 5.31 -4.78 10.09
N LYS A 259 5.96 -4.25 11.14
CA LYS A 259 5.88 -2.85 11.57
C LYS A 259 6.55 -1.89 10.60
N LEU A 260 7.58 -2.34 9.86
CA LEU A 260 8.35 -1.51 8.93
C LEU A 260 7.46 -0.76 7.92
N PRO A 261 6.59 -1.43 7.13
CA PRO A 261 5.72 -0.73 6.18
C PRO A 261 4.70 0.20 6.85
N GLY A 262 4.29 -0.09 8.09
CA GLY A 262 3.36 0.75 8.84
C GLY A 262 3.99 2.08 9.23
N ASP A 263 5.18 2.03 9.82
CA ASP A 263 5.95 3.22 10.20
C ASP A 263 6.40 4.01 8.98
N PHE A 264 6.82 3.31 7.93
CA PHE A 264 7.14 3.93 6.66
C PHE A 264 5.95 4.68 6.05
N ALA A 265 4.74 4.11 6.12
CA ALA A 265 3.53 4.77 5.63
C ALA A 265 3.25 6.09 6.36
N VAL A 266 3.46 6.13 7.69
CA VAL A 266 3.34 7.38 8.46
C VAL A 266 4.36 8.43 7.99
N TRP A 267 5.62 8.03 7.78
CA TRP A 267 6.62 8.93 7.22
C TRP A 267 6.26 9.40 5.80
N ALA A 268 5.82 8.48 4.93
CA ALA A 268 5.43 8.78 3.56
C ALA A 268 4.19 9.69 3.46
N ALA A 269 3.36 9.72 4.50
CA ALA A 269 2.23 10.66 4.59
C ALA A 269 2.63 12.08 5.00
N SER A 270 3.86 12.29 5.49
CA SER A 270 4.32 13.59 5.93
C SER A 270 4.84 14.46 4.76
N GLU A 271 5.05 15.74 5.05
CA GLU A 271 5.70 16.69 4.14
C GLU A 271 7.16 16.30 3.85
N GLU A 272 7.82 15.55 4.74
CA GLU A 272 9.20 15.10 4.52
C GLU A 272 9.33 14.25 3.24
N ALA A 273 8.25 13.59 2.83
CA ALA A 273 8.21 12.69 1.68
C ALA A 273 7.65 13.33 0.40
N GLU A 274 7.23 14.60 0.42
CA GLU A 274 6.53 15.25 -0.70
C GLU A 274 7.31 15.21 -2.02
N PHE A 275 8.64 15.29 -1.93
CA PHE A 275 9.54 15.19 -3.08
C PHE A 275 9.46 13.87 -3.86
N LEU A 276 8.85 12.84 -3.26
CA LEU A 276 8.64 11.53 -3.86
C LEU A 276 7.32 11.46 -4.64
N GLN A 277 6.66 12.59 -4.89
CA GLN A 277 5.43 12.67 -5.68
C GLN A 277 5.48 11.83 -6.97
N GLY A 278 4.56 10.88 -7.05
CA GLY A 278 4.38 9.97 -8.18
C GLY A 278 5.48 8.94 -8.36
N ARG A 279 6.30 8.68 -7.34
CA ARG A 279 7.39 7.69 -7.40
C ARG A 279 7.02 6.39 -6.70
N PHE A 280 7.71 5.33 -7.12
CA PHE A 280 7.76 4.02 -6.50
C PHE A 280 9.06 3.86 -5.71
N ILE A 281 8.95 3.62 -4.41
CA ILE A 281 10.09 3.45 -3.49
C ILE A 281 9.92 2.17 -2.67
N TRP A 282 10.89 1.83 -1.83
CA TRP A 282 10.76 0.69 -0.91
C TRP A 282 10.70 1.16 0.53
N ALA A 283 9.84 0.53 1.34
CA ALA A 283 9.80 0.78 2.79
C ALA A 283 11.14 0.47 3.49
N LYS A 284 11.92 -0.44 2.90
CA LYS A 284 13.25 -0.84 3.38
C LYS A 284 14.32 0.21 3.14
N TRP A 285 14.13 1.15 2.22
CA TRP A 285 15.15 2.15 1.94
C TRP A 285 15.32 3.10 3.12
N ASP A 286 16.56 3.43 3.45
CA ASP A 286 16.84 4.45 4.44
C ASP A 286 16.34 5.82 3.94
N VAL A 287 15.38 6.40 4.66
CA VAL A 287 14.73 7.65 4.25
C VAL A 287 15.68 8.85 4.35
N ASP A 288 16.72 8.78 5.18
CA ASP A 288 17.69 9.87 5.28
C ASP A 288 18.63 9.87 4.06
N GLU A 289 18.96 8.69 3.49
CA GLU A 289 19.61 8.61 2.17
C GLU A 289 18.72 9.17 1.05
N LEU A 290 17.40 8.97 1.10
CA LEU A 290 16.47 9.53 0.12
C LEU A 290 16.33 11.06 0.24
N LYS A 291 16.24 11.56 1.47
CA LYS A 291 15.95 12.97 1.78
C LYS A 291 17.16 13.88 1.66
N THR A 292 18.38 13.35 1.74
CA THR A 292 19.59 14.17 1.83
C THR A 292 20.67 13.79 0.80
N GLY A 293 21.68 14.65 0.65
CA GLY A 293 22.88 14.32 -0.11
C GLY A 293 22.70 14.20 -1.64
N PRO A 294 23.60 13.47 -2.32
CA PRO A 294 23.61 13.35 -3.78
C PRO A 294 22.37 12.67 -4.36
N LEU A 295 21.82 11.67 -3.66
CA LEU A 295 20.65 10.95 -4.15
C LEU A 295 19.41 11.86 -4.17
N ARG A 296 19.20 12.66 -3.12
CA ARG A 296 18.12 13.67 -3.12
C ARG A 296 18.20 14.59 -4.32
N LYS A 297 19.39 15.15 -4.60
CA LYS A 297 19.61 16.03 -5.77
C LYS A 297 19.29 15.30 -7.08
N LYS A 298 19.66 14.03 -7.18
CA LYS A 298 19.37 13.21 -8.36
C LYS A 298 17.86 13.01 -8.55
N ILE A 299 17.13 12.70 -7.46
CA ILE A 299 15.66 12.56 -7.47
C ILE A 299 14.99 13.85 -7.96
N GLU A 300 15.48 15.01 -7.52
CA GLU A 300 14.95 16.32 -7.96
C GLU A 300 15.29 16.64 -9.42
N SER A 301 16.50 16.33 -9.87
CA SER A 301 16.96 16.63 -11.22
C SER A 301 16.45 15.66 -12.29
N ASP A 302 16.06 14.45 -11.90
CA ASP A 302 15.60 13.39 -12.80
C ASP A 302 14.11 13.09 -12.55
N PRO A 303 13.20 13.66 -13.36
CA PRO A 303 11.77 13.41 -13.26
C PRO A 303 11.37 11.96 -13.53
N SER A 304 12.25 11.14 -14.11
CA SER A 304 12.00 9.73 -14.43
C SER A 304 12.51 8.78 -13.36
N LEU A 305 13.40 9.24 -12.47
CA LEU A 305 13.97 8.38 -11.43
C LEU A 305 12.89 7.87 -10.48
N PHE A 306 12.92 6.56 -10.23
CA PHE A 306 11.96 5.83 -9.40
C PHE A 306 10.51 5.91 -9.91
N ARG A 307 10.33 6.05 -11.22
CA ARG A 307 9.04 5.94 -11.88
C ARG A 307 9.00 4.71 -12.76
N VAL A 308 7.80 4.14 -12.92
CA VAL A 308 7.57 3.04 -13.85
C VAL A 308 7.74 3.58 -15.26
N GLY A 309 8.61 2.94 -16.04
CA GLY A 309 8.95 3.34 -17.40
C GLY A 309 10.18 2.59 -17.90
N VAL A 310 10.53 2.84 -19.16
CA VAL A 310 11.79 2.34 -19.75
C VAL A 310 12.85 3.42 -19.59
N SER A 311 14.00 3.09 -19.01
CA SER A 311 15.14 4.02 -18.96
C SER A 311 15.95 3.97 -20.26
N GLY A 312 16.36 5.12 -20.80
CA GLY A 312 17.34 5.21 -21.88
C GLY A 312 16.78 5.30 -23.31
N TYR A 313 15.60 5.91 -23.48
CA TYR A 313 15.08 6.33 -24.79
C TYR A 313 15.35 7.80 -25.08
#